data_AF-A0A355FWK4-F1
#
_entry.id   AF-A0A355FWK4-F1
#
_cell.length_a   1.000
_cell.length_b   1.000
_cell.length_c   1.000
_cell.angle_alpha   90.00
_cell.angle_beta   90.00
_cell.angle_gamma   90.00
#
_symmetry.space_group_name_H-M   'P 1'
#
loop_
_entity.id
_entity.type
_entity.pdbx_description
1 polymer ?
#
loop_
_entity_poly.entity_id
_entity_poly.type
_entity_poly.pdbx_seq_one_letter_code
_entity_poly.pdbx_strand_id
1 'polypeptide(L)'
;MPLGRRDLNQFPAKWQGTWTDGDNLTVEIHPSMVFDEGSEDTIQLGEQAKLRRFHGYLVLSQGLDDPSRWSVTLGRRWKDEIYLWKFDQDDADAVAVWSEVLNTAAVEQVEVLGKTTHVLSPENNAAFRKLLTQGGLTSSGTLRRVTAPIVPTR
;
A
#
# COMPACT_ATOMS: atom_id res chain seq x y z
N MET A 1 6.89 7.72 -1.69
CA MET A 1 7.41 6.79 -0.65
C MET A 1 8.03 7.55 0.52
N PRO A 2 8.07 7.00 1.75
CA PRO A 2 8.84 7.61 2.83
C PRO A 2 10.35 7.51 2.56
N LEU A 3 11.04 8.66 2.59
CA LEU A 3 12.45 8.84 2.22
C LEU A 3 13.38 8.54 3.41
N GLY A 4 14.53 7.92 3.11
CA GLY A 4 15.58 7.63 4.10
C GLY A 4 15.14 6.70 5.24
N ARG A 5 14.04 5.97 5.08
CA ARG A 5 13.55 5.00 6.07
C ARG A 5 14.10 3.62 5.78
N ARG A 6 14.48 2.90 6.84
CA ARG A 6 14.99 1.53 6.76
C ARG A 6 13.90 0.60 6.21
N ASP A 7 14.27 -0.17 5.21
CA ASP A 7 13.45 -1.26 4.68
C ASP A 7 13.36 -2.40 5.70
N LEU A 8 12.16 -2.96 5.83
CA LEU A 8 11.93 -4.18 6.56
C LEU A 8 12.20 -5.36 5.63
N ASN A 9 12.99 -6.31 6.12
CA ASN A 9 13.25 -7.56 5.41
C ASN A 9 12.09 -8.55 5.59
N GLN A 10 11.17 -8.27 6.52
CA GLN A 10 10.01 -9.12 6.78
C GLN A 10 8.79 -8.35 7.28
N PHE A 11 7.60 -8.83 6.92
CA PHE A 11 6.34 -8.44 7.52
C PHE A 11 6.37 -8.75 9.02
N PRO A 12 5.84 -7.86 9.88
CA PRO A 12 5.77 -8.13 11.31
C PRO A 12 4.93 -9.40 11.55
N ALA A 13 5.31 -10.27 12.49
CA ALA A 13 4.59 -11.54 12.78
C ALA A 13 3.08 -11.36 12.95
N LYS A 14 2.71 -10.23 13.56
CA LYS A 14 1.34 -9.76 13.76
C LYS A 14 0.53 -9.53 12.46
N TRP A 15 1.18 -9.36 11.33
CA TRP A 15 0.55 -9.16 10.02
C TRP A 15 0.50 -10.46 9.23
N GLN A 16 1.24 -11.48 9.64
CA GLN A 16 1.32 -12.74 8.92
C GLN A 16 0.04 -13.58 9.11
N GLY A 17 -0.22 -14.46 8.15
CA GLY A 17 -1.40 -15.32 8.05
C GLY A 17 -2.33 -14.91 6.90
N THR A 18 -3.46 -15.59 6.83
CA THR A 18 -4.49 -15.40 5.80
C THR A 18 -5.48 -14.30 6.19
N TRP A 19 -5.79 -13.42 5.24
CA TRP A 19 -6.71 -12.30 5.41
C TRP A 19 -7.65 -12.23 4.22
N THR A 20 -8.92 -11.93 4.45
CA THR A 20 -9.93 -11.86 3.39
C THR A 20 -10.87 -10.68 3.58
N ASP A 21 -11.38 -10.09 2.51
CA ASP A 21 -12.52 -9.17 2.58
C ASP A 21 -13.86 -9.91 2.76
N GLY A 22 -13.86 -11.23 2.57
CA GLY A 22 -15.02 -12.11 2.69
C GLY A 22 -15.76 -12.33 1.36
N ASP A 23 -15.38 -11.62 0.31
CA ASP A 23 -16.06 -11.66 -0.99
C ASP A 23 -15.11 -12.16 -2.08
N ASN A 24 -14.11 -11.36 -2.44
CA ASN A 24 -13.34 -11.56 -3.67
C ASN A 24 -11.82 -11.54 -3.45
N LEU A 25 -11.33 -11.00 -2.33
CA LEU A 25 -9.90 -10.85 -2.08
C LEU A 25 -9.50 -11.66 -0.86
N THR A 26 -8.66 -12.66 -1.07
CA THR A 26 -7.97 -13.40 0.00
C THR A 26 -6.48 -13.33 -0.22
N VAL A 27 -5.76 -12.83 0.78
CA VAL A 27 -4.30 -12.69 0.75
C VAL A 27 -3.65 -13.48 1.86
N GLU A 28 -2.55 -14.17 1.55
CA GLU A 28 -1.69 -14.83 2.52
C GLU A 28 -0.40 -14.05 2.71
N ILE A 29 -0.19 -13.50 3.91
CA ILE A 29 0.99 -12.73 4.26
C ILE A 29 1.98 -13.63 4.99
N HIS A 30 3.14 -13.88 4.39
CA HIS A 30 4.28 -14.58 4.98
C HIS A 30 5.36 -13.57 5.44
N PRO A 31 6.46 -14.04 6.07
CA PRO A 31 7.54 -13.14 6.47
C PRO A 31 8.05 -12.27 5.33
N SER A 32 8.34 -12.81 4.15
CA SER A 32 8.97 -12.04 3.06
C SER A 32 8.12 -11.95 1.80
N MET A 33 6.89 -12.47 1.80
CA MET A 33 6.05 -12.56 0.60
C MET A 33 4.57 -12.38 0.93
N VAL A 34 3.81 -11.92 -0.06
CA VAL A 34 2.35 -11.87 -0.03
C VAL A 34 1.82 -12.59 -1.26
N PHE A 35 0.92 -13.54 -1.04
CA PHE A 35 0.16 -14.21 -2.09
C PHE A 35 -1.27 -13.65 -2.11
N ASP A 36 -1.83 -13.49 -3.29
CA ASP A 36 -3.26 -13.23 -3.51
C ASP A 36 -3.86 -14.50 -4.13
N GLU A 37 -4.84 -15.12 -3.48
CA GLU A 37 -5.47 -16.35 -3.99
C GLU A 37 -6.18 -16.12 -5.34
N GLY A 38 -6.56 -14.87 -5.64
CA GLY A 38 -7.18 -14.50 -6.91
C GLY A 38 -6.20 -14.17 -8.04
N SER A 39 -4.88 -14.18 -7.77
CA SER A 39 -3.85 -13.84 -8.75
C SER A 39 -2.71 -14.87 -8.76
N GLU A 40 -2.08 -15.06 -9.92
CA GLU A 40 -0.81 -15.79 -10.00
C GLU A 40 0.38 -14.93 -9.50
N ASP A 41 0.15 -13.63 -9.27
CA ASP A 41 1.17 -12.69 -8.85
C ASP A 41 1.52 -12.86 -7.37
N THR A 42 2.82 -13.00 -7.11
CA THR A 42 3.38 -13.03 -5.75
C THR A 42 4.23 -11.80 -5.51
N ILE A 43 3.94 -11.07 -4.44
CA ILE A 43 4.74 -9.90 -4.06
C ILE A 43 5.86 -10.36 -3.12
N GLN A 44 7.09 -10.43 -3.64
CA GLN A 44 8.29 -10.79 -2.88
C GLN A 44 9.03 -9.53 -2.42
N LEU A 45 9.25 -9.39 -1.10
CA LEU A 45 10.08 -8.31 -0.55
C LEU A 45 11.52 -8.45 -1.06
N GLY A 46 12.10 -7.35 -1.52
CA GLY A 46 13.41 -7.36 -2.15
C GLY A 46 13.70 -6.06 -2.91
N GLU A 47 14.28 -6.16 -4.10
CA GLU A 47 14.53 -4.98 -4.94
C GLU A 47 13.24 -4.39 -5.51
N GLN A 48 12.31 -5.25 -5.95
CA GLN A 48 11.07 -4.84 -6.63
C GLN A 48 9.91 -4.55 -5.68
N ALA A 49 10.00 -4.94 -4.40
CA ALA A 49 9.02 -4.56 -3.38
C ALA A 49 9.69 -4.18 -2.06
N LYS A 50 9.41 -2.97 -1.58
CA LYS A 50 9.96 -2.39 -0.35
C LYS A 50 8.87 -2.24 0.70
N LEU A 51 9.16 -2.72 1.91
CA LEU A 51 8.26 -2.59 3.05
C LEU A 51 8.85 -1.63 4.08
N ARG A 52 8.10 -0.60 4.47
CA ARG A 52 8.57 0.41 5.45
C ARG A 52 7.49 0.69 6.49
N ARG A 53 7.92 1.05 7.71
CA ARG A 53 7.02 1.62 8.72
C ARG A 53 7.04 3.13 8.64
N PHE A 54 5.86 3.75 8.59
CA PHE A 54 5.77 5.19 8.57
C PHE A 54 4.46 5.68 9.19
N HIS A 55 4.56 6.55 10.19
CA HIS A 55 3.43 7.22 10.84
C HIS A 55 2.24 6.30 11.23
N GLY A 56 2.53 5.10 11.74
CA GLY A 56 1.51 4.12 12.14
C GLY A 56 1.02 3.21 11.01
N TYR A 57 1.46 3.44 9.78
CA TYR A 57 1.20 2.60 8.62
C TYR A 57 2.36 1.66 8.33
N LEU A 58 2.01 0.52 7.75
CA LEU A 58 2.92 -0.33 7.00
C LEU A 58 2.78 0.04 5.52
N VAL A 59 3.84 0.57 4.93
CA VAL A 59 3.87 1.07 3.56
C VAL A 59 4.55 0.03 2.70
N LEU A 60 3.79 -0.61 1.82
CA LEU A 60 4.28 -1.53 0.79
C LEU A 60 4.43 -0.75 -0.51
N SER A 61 5.63 -0.68 -1.05
CA SER A 61 5.92 -0.01 -2.31
C SER A 61 6.40 -1.05 -3.31
N GLN A 62 5.75 -1.14 -4.47
CA GLN A 62 6.06 -2.09 -5.53
C GLN A 62 6.55 -1.33 -6.76
N GLY A 63 7.66 -1.76 -7.34
CA GLY A 63 8.20 -1.18 -8.57
C GLY A 63 7.22 -1.38 -9.72
N LEU A 64 7.15 -0.40 -10.60
CA LEU A 64 6.42 -0.48 -11.86
C LEU A 64 7.42 -0.66 -13.02
N ASP A 65 6.93 -0.71 -14.26
CA ASP A 65 7.77 -0.85 -15.47
C ASP A 65 8.89 0.22 -15.56
N ASP A 66 8.63 1.42 -15.01
CA ASP A 66 9.63 2.46 -14.82
C ASP A 66 10.28 2.31 -13.43
N PRO A 67 11.61 2.10 -13.34
CA PRO A 67 12.32 1.87 -12.07
C PRO A 67 12.26 3.07 -11.11
N SER A 68 11.92 4.26 -11.61
CA SER A 68 11.71 5.44 -10.78
C SER A 68 10.30 5.53 -10.19
N ARG A 69 9.35 4.72 -10.70
CA ARG A 69 7.94 4.75 -10.31
C ARG A 69 7.58 3.56 -9.44
N TRP A 70 6.74 3.85 -8.45
CA TRP A 70 6.34 2.88 -7.45
C TRP A 70 4.84 2.99 -7.20
N SER A 71 4.15 1.86 -7.25
CA SER A 71 2.82 1.74 -6.66
C SER A 71 2.94 1.65 -5.15
N VAL A 72 2.12 2.38 -4.41
CA VAL A 72 2.18 2.44 -2.94
C VAL A 72 0.84 2.03 -2.34
N THR A 73 0.88 0.96 -1.56
CA THR A 73 -0.23 0.48 -0.74
C THR A 73 0.09 0.72 0.73
N LEU A 74 -0.85 1.30 1.47
CA LEU A 74 -0.72 1.52 2.89
C LEU A 74 -1.68 0.60 3.65
N GLY A 75 -1.13 -0.10 4.64
CA GLY A 75 -1.92 -0.87 5.57
C GLY A 75 -1.86 -0.26 6.97
N ARG A 76 -2.97 -0.37 7.71
CA ARG A 76 -2.98 -0.22 9.17
C ARG A 76 -3.75 -1.38 9.79
N ARG A 77 -3.10 -2.11 10.68
CA ARG A 77 -3.72 -3.23 11.41
C ARG A 77 -4.37 -2.74 12.69
N TRP A 78 -5.59 -3.20 12.95
CA TRP A 78 -6.26 -3.12 14.24
C TRP A 78 -6.84 -4.49 14.61
N LYS A 79 -6.32 -5.13 15.66
CA LYS A 79 -6.69 -6.50 16.04
C LYS A 79 -6.71 -7.44 14.83
N ASP A 80 -7.87 -7.96 14.45
CA ASP A 80 -8.01 -8.93 13.37
C ASP A 80 -8.51 -8.30 12.08
N GLU A 81 -8.30 -6.99 11.93
CA GLU A 81 -8.58 -6.23 10.72
C GLU A 81 -7.32 -5.53 10.21
N ILE A 82 -7.17 -5.48 8.88
CA ILE A 82 -6.22 -4.63 8.16
C ILE A 82 -7.04 -3.68 7.29
N TYR A 83 -6.94 -2.39 7.58
CA TYR A 83 -7.46 -1.35 6.71
C TYR A 83 -6.42 -1.03 5.64
N LEU A 84 -6.85 -0.97 4.39
CA LEU A 84 -6.01 -0.69 3.24
C LEU A 84 -6.36 0.68 2.64
N TRP A 85 -5.31 1.40 2.24
CA TRP A 85 -5.41 2.66 1.52
C TRP A 85 -4.45 2.67 0.34
N LYS A 86 -4.82 3.44 -0.68
CA LYS A 86 -4.02 3.69 -1.87
C LYS A 86 -4.06 5.18 -2.23
N PHE A 87 -3.16 5.58 -3.11
CA PHE A 87 -3.28 6.86 -3.82
C PHE A 87 -4.11 6.60 -5.07
N ASP A 88 -5.39 6.96 -5.03
CA ASP A 88 -6.29 6.78 -6.17
C ASP A 88 -6.46 8.11 -6.91
N GLN A 89 -6.13 8.09 -8.19
CA GLN A 89 -6.23 9.29 -9.03
C GLN A 89 -7.66 9.59 -9.48
N ASP A 90 -8.55 8.59 -9.38
CA ASP A 90 -9.96 8.76 -9.71
C ASP A 90 -10.75 9.43 -8.56
N ASP A 91 -10.11 9.60 -7.39
CA ASP A 91 -10.63 10.31 -6.24
C ASP A 91 -10.25 11.80 -6.31
N ALA A 92 -11.18 12.62 -6.82
CA ALA A 92 -10.97 14.04 -7.03
C ALA A 92 -10.62 14.81 -5.72
N ASP A 93 -11.17 14.38 -4.58
CA ASP A 93 -10.89 15.02 -3.29
C ASP A 93 -9.45 14.71 -2.86
N ALA A 94 -9.01 13.46 -3.01
CA ALA A 94 -7.62 13.08 -2.75
C ALA A 94 -6.65 13.83 -3.68
N VAL A 95 -6.95 13.93 -4.98
CA VAL A 95 -6.13 14.65 -5.98
C VAL A 95 -6.01 16.14 -5.65
N ALA A 96 -7.09 16.77 -5.17
CA ALA A 96 -7.06 18.16 -4.73
C ALA A 96 -6.07 18.35 -3.57
N VAL A 97 -6.11 17.45 -2.57
CA VAL A 97 -5.15 17.45 -1.45
C VAL A 97 -3.72 17.24 -1.95
N TRP A 98 -3.50 16.41 -2.96
CA TRP A 98 -2.16 16.19 -3.50
C TRP A 98 -1.56 17.47 -4.04
N SER A 99 -2.35 18.25 -4.78
CA SER A 99 -1.91 19.51 -5.39
C SER A 99 -1.73 20.64 -4.35
N GLU A 100 -2.41 20.56 -3.21
CA GLU A 100 -2.21 21.48 -2.08
C GLU A 100 -0.95 21.12 -1.26
N VAL A 101 -0.73 19.83 -1.03
CA VAL A 101 0.35 19.32 -0.17
C VAL A 101 1.68 19.25 -0.91
N LEU A 102 1.64 18.84 -2.17
CA LEU A 102 2.78 18.76 -3.05
C LEU A 102 2.75 19.98 -3.95
N ASN A 103 3.85 20.74 -4.00
CA ASN A 103 4.00 21.80 -4.98
C ASN A 103 3.70 21.23 -6.38
N THR A 104 3.16 22.03 -7.31
CA THR A 104 2.78 21.57 -8.66
C THR A 104 3.89 20.85 -9.43
N ALA A 105 5.17 21.13 -9.14
CA ALA A 105 6.32 20.42 -9.72
C ALA A 105 6.50 18.98 -9.22
N ALA A 106 5.88 18.62 -8.09
CA ALA A 106 5.93 17.31 -7.47
C ALA A 106 4.71 16.42 -7.80
N VAL A 107 3.78 16.94 -8.61
CA VAL A 107 2.66 16.17 -9.19
C VAL A 107 2.81 16.22 -10.70
N GLU A 108 3.38 15.16 -11.27
CA GLU A 108 3.49 15.05 -12.73
C GLU A 108 2.23 14.39 -13.28
N GLN A 109 1.54 15.07 -14.19
CA GLN A 109 0.44 14.48 -14.96
C GLN A 109 1.03 13.87 -16.24
N VAL A 110 0.89 12.56 -16.38
CA VAL A 110 1.36 11.82 -17.55
C VAL A 110 0.14 11.25 -18.26
N GLU A 111 -0.07 11.61 -19.53
CA GLU A 111 -1.04 10.91 -20.36
C GLU A 111 -0.46 9.57 -20.83
N VAL A 112 -1.03 8.48 -20.33
CA VAL A 112 -0.70 7.12 -20.77
C VAL A 112 -1.95 6.53 -21.39
N LEU A 113 -1.89 6.22 -22.69
CA LEU A 113 -2.98 5.58 -23.43
C LEU A 113 -4.33 6.35 -23.32
N GLY A 114 -4.27 7.68 -23.31
CA GLY A 114 -5.46 8.54 -23.20
C GLY A 114 -6.04 8.65 -21.78
N LYS A 115 -5.35 8.13 -20.76
CA LYS A 115 -5.69 8.33 -19.33
C LYS A 115 -4.66 9.22 -18.65
N THR A 116 -5.14 10.24 -17.96
CA THR A 116 -4.31 11.09 -17.11
C THR A 116 -3.87 10.30 -15.89
N THR A 117 -2.55 10.11 -15.75
CA THR A 117 -1.94 9.43 -14.61
C THR A 117 -1.20 10.44 -13.74
N HIS A 118 -1.40 10.40 -12.42
CA HIS A 118 -0.70 11.30 -11.49
C HIS A 118 0.50 10.60 -10.85
N VAL A 119 1.69 11.17 -11.01
CA VAL A 119 2.92 10.71 -10.34
C VAL A 119 3.23 11.65 -9.17
N LEU A 120 3.27 11.10 -7.96
CA LEU A 120 3.50 11.84 -6.73
C LEU A 120 4.96 11.73 -6.27
N SER A 121 5.66 12.87 -6.24
CA SER A 121 7.07 12.99 -5.86
C SER A 121 7.26 13.85 -4.61
N PRO A 122 6.86 13.37 -3.41
CA PRO A 122 7.07 14.11 -2.17
C PRO A 122 8.56 14.34 -1.90
N GLU A 123 8.96 15.61 -1.82
CA GLU A 123 10.36 16.02 -1.61
C GLU A 123 10.93 15.59 -0.25
N ASN A 124 10.07 15.36 0.74
CA ASN A 124 10.48 14.98 2.09
C ASN A 124 9.42 14.15 2.83
N ASN A 125 9.82 13.61 3.99
CA ASN A 125 8.92 12.85 4.86
C ASN A 125 7.77 13.69 5.44
N ALA A 126 7.91 15.02 5.54
CA ALA A 126 6.85 15.88 6.05
C ALA A 126 5.71 16.02 5.03
N ALA A 127 6.04 16.21 3.75
CA ALA A 127 5.09 16.21 2.65
C ALA A 127 4.37 14.86 2.54
N PHE A 128 5.12 13.75 2.57
CA PHE A 128 4.50 12.42 2.57
C PHE A 128 3.57 12.23 3.78
N ARG A 129 3.97 12.68 4.98
CA ARG A 129 3.10 12.63 6.16
C ARG A 129 1.82 13.45 5.98
N LYS A 130 1.92 14.68 5.43
CA LYS A 130 0.76 15.53 5.18
C LYS A 130 -0.27 14.83 4.29
N LEU A 131 0.18 14.18 3.21
CA LEU A 131 -0.69 13.37 2.35
C LEU A 131 -1.48 12.33 3.14
N LEU A 132 -0.82 11.61 4.06
CA LEU A 132 -1.49 10.57 4.87
C LEU A 132 -2.50 11.15 5.85
N THR A 133 -2.27 12.37 6.35
CA THR A 133 -3.07 12.97 7.43
C THR A 133 -4.14 13.94 6.96
N GLN A 134 -4.02 14.49 5.76
CA GLN A 134 -4.91 15.53 5.23
C GLN A 134 -5.91 15.00 4.21
N GLY A 135 -6.11 13.69 4.13
CA GLY A 135 -7.10 13.08 3.24
C GLY A 135 -6.58 12.79 1.82
N GLY A 136 -5.27 12.81 1.59
CA GLY A 136 -4.69 12.41 0.30
C GLY A 136 -4.69 10.90 0.06
N LEU A 137 -5.46 10.13 0.81
CA LEU A 137 -5.53 8.67 0.73
C LEU A 137 -6.98 8.23 0.50
N THR A 138 -7.16 7.32 -0.44
CA THR A 138 -8.45 6.70 -0.73
C THR A 138 -8.50 5.34 -0.04
N SER A 139 -9.62 5.03 0.64
CA SER A 139 -9.79 3.71 1.26
C SER A 139 -9.99 2.66 0.17
N SER A 140 -9.16 1.61 0.20
CA SER A 140 -9.20 0.52 -0.79
C SER A 140 -9.99 -0.70 -0.32
N GLY A 141 -10.26 -0.81 0.98
CA GLY A 141 -10.95 -1.95 1.56
C GLY A 141 -10.46 -2.31 2.96
N THR A 142 -11.12 -3.31 3.56
CA THR A 142 -10.75 -3.86 4.87
C THR A 142 -10.64 -5.37 4.76
N LEU A 143 -9.50 -5.92 5.16
CA LEU A 143 -9.30 -7.37 5.26
C LEU A 143 -9.46 -7.83 6.70
N ARG A 144 -10.08 -8.99 6.89
CA ARG A 144 -10.27 -9.66 8.17
C ARG A 144 -9.45 -10.93 8.24
N ARG A 145 -8.87 -11.22 9.41
CA ARG A 145 -8.08 -12.42 9.61
C ARG A 145 -8.96 -13.65 9.45
N VAL A 146 -8.58 -14.55 8.56
CA VAL A 146 -9.19 -15.88 8.48
C VAL A 146 -8.66 -16.67 9.66
N THR A 147 -9.55 -16.94 10.61
CA THR A 147 -9.27 -17.88 11.68
C THR A 147 -9.84 -19.21 11.20
N ALA A 148 -9.05 -20.02 10.50
CA ALA A 148 -9.49 -21.38 10.19
C ALA A 148 -9.89 -22.05 11.52
N PRO A 149 -11.05 -22.74 11.60
CA PRO A 149 -11.32 -23.57 12.76
C PRO A 149 -10.20 -24.61 12.83
N ILE A 150 -9.56 -24.70 13.99
CA ILE A 150 -8.65 -25.80 14.31
C ILE A 150 -9.49 -27.06 14.19
N VAL A 151 -9.39 -27.80 13.07
CA VAL A 151 -9.94 -29.14 12.98
C VAL A 151 -9.00 -30.01 13.81
N PRO A 152 -9.41 -30.53 14.97
CA PRO A 152 -8.58 -31.48 15.68
C PRO A 152 -8.55 -32.76 14.84
N THR A 153 -7.37 -33.12 14.36
CA THR A 153 -7.12 -34.45 13.82
C THR A 153 -7.50 -35.47 14.89
N ARG A 154 -8.45 -36.33 14.53
CA ARG A 154 -8.92 -37.45 15.36
C ARG A 154 -7.88 -38.57 15.40
#